data_AF-A0A4Z0C7Q6-F1
#
_entry.id   AF-A0A4Z0C7Q6-F1
#
_cell.length_a   1.000
_cell.length_b   1.000
_cell.length_c   1.000
_cell.angle_alpha   90.00
_cell.angle_beta   90.00
_cell.angle_gamma   90.00
#
_symmetry.space_group_name_H-M   'P 1'
#
loop_
_entity.id
_entity.type
_entity.pdbx_description
1 polymer ?
#
loop_
_entity_poly.entity_id
_entity_poly.type
_entity_poly.pdbx_seq_one_letter_code
_entity_poly.pdbx_strand_id
1 'polypeptide(L)'
;MNRNRRKADHANEQWQRHSDDEARARAAQQESAGGTHQPVEGPPPYGNEQVNLIAAEIEREVTDRCARLVETWPVGAGDEAAAGLLRDLAQAIRRTRP
;
A
#
# COMPACT_ATOMS: atom_id res chain seq x y z
N MET A 1 -10.60 27.08 21.41
CA MET A 1 -9.50 26.21 20.94
C MET A 1 -9.83 24.76 21.29
N ASN A 2 -9.95 23.89 20.29
CA ASN A 2 -10.54 22.55 20.43
C ASN A 2 -9.52 21.55 21.04
N ARG A 3 -9.85 20.95 22.20
CA ARG A 3 -8.94 20.04 22.95
C ARG A 3 -8.53 18.80 22.15
N ASN A 4 -9.37 18.37 21.21
CA ASN A 4 -9.12 17.19 20.38
C ASN A 4 -8.05 17.44 19.30
N ARG A 5 -7.91 18.67 18.80
CA ARG A 5 -6.89 19.03 17.80
C ARG A 5 -5.48 18.92 18.39
N ARG A 6 -5.30 19.47 19.60
CA ARG A 6 -4.02 19.41 20.33
C ARG A 6 -3.56 17.98 20.66
N LYS A 7 -4.50 17.05 20.92
CA LYS A 7 -4.16 15.63 21.16
C LYS A 7 -3.66 14.93 19.90
N ALA A 8 -4.27 15.22 18.74
CA ALA A 8 -3.82 14.70 17.46
C ALA A 8 -2.47 15.28 17.05
N ASP A 9 -2.27 16.59 17.29
CA ASP A 9 -1.00 17.27 17.04
C ASP A 9 0.13 16.64 17.88
N HIS A 10 -0.09 16.38 19.17
CA HIS A 10 0.89 15.71 20.04
C HIS A 10 1.15 14.23 19.68
N ALA A 11 0.14 13.50 19.19
CA ALA A 11 0.33 12.12 18.73
C ALA A 11 1.21 12.07 17.47
N ASN A 12 1.06 13.03 16.57
CA ASN A 12 1.93 13.19 15.40
C ASN A 12 3.37 13.54 15.79
N GLU A 13 3.56 14.43 16.76
CA GLU A 13 4.91 14.79 17.26
C GLU A 13 5.63 13.59 17.88
N GLN A 14 4.91 12.72 18.61
CA GLN A 14 5.48 11.51 19.19
C GLN A 14 5.84 10.48 18.12
N TRP A 15 4.99 10.30 17.10
CA TRP A 15 5.28 9.45 15.95
C TRP A 15 6.50 9.92 15.16
N GLN A 16 6.64 11.23 14.97
CA GLN A 16 7.76 11.80 14.24
C GLN A 16 9.09 11.57 14.98
N ARG A 17 9.11 11.77 16.30
CA ARG A 17 10.28 11.46 17.13
C ARG A 17 10.64 9.99 17.10
N HIS A 18 9.64 9.11 17.15
CA HIS A 18 9.86 7.67 17.06
C HIS A 18 10.49 7.28 15.71
N SER A 19 9.98 7.83 14.60
CA SER A 19 10.54 7.62 13.26
C SER A 19 11.99 8.13 13.15
N ASP A 20 12.29 9.28 13.73
CA ASP A 20 13.64 9.86 13.73
C ASP A 20 14.63 9.06 14.59
N ASP A 21 14.16 8.47 15.69
CA ASP A 21 14.95 7.60 16.56
C ASP A 21 15.22 6.24 15.90
N GLU A 22 14.22 5.66 15.21
CA GLU A 22 14.42 4.44 14.41
C GLU A 22 15.38 4.65 13.24
N ALA A 23 15.32 5.81 12.57
CA ALA A 23 16.25 6.17 11.50
C ALA A 23 17.70 6.25 12.03
N ARG A 24 17.89 6.89 13.18
CA ARG A 24 19.20 7.01 13.83
C ARG A 24 19.72 5.66 14.35
N ALA A 25 18.86 4.82 14.92
CA ALA A 25 19.23 3.48 15.35
C ALA A 25 19.69 2.60 14.17
N ARG A 26 18.99 2.67 13.02
CA ARG A 26 19.40 1.97 11.78
C ARG A 26 20.74 2.46 11.25
N ALA A 27 20.97 3.78 11.22
CA ALA A 27 22.24 4.35 10.79
C ALA A 27 23.41 3.89 11.68
N ALA A 28 23.23 3.91 13.01
CA ALA A 28 24.24 3.43 13.95
C ALA A 28 24.52 1.92 13.81
N GLN A 29 23.50 1.12 13.53
CA GLN A 29 23.67 -0.32 13.23
C GLN A 29 24.44 -0.55 11.93
N GLN A 30 24.18 0.26 10.89
CA GLN A 30 24.90 0.17 9.61
C GLN A 30 26.36 0.59 9.73
N GLU A 31 26.66 1.64 10.49
CA GLU A 31 28.05 2.07 10.75
C GLU A 31 28.82 1.07 11.63
N SER A 32 28.14 0.43 12.60
CA SER A 32 28.72 -0.62 13.46
C SER A 32 28.90 -1.95 12.74
N ALA A 33 28.15 -2.22 11.67
CA ALA A 33 28.21 -3.42 10.84
C ALA A 33 29.43 -3.44 9.88
N GLY A 34 30.57 -2.89 10.31
CA GLY A 34 31.82 -2.86 9.57
C GLY A 34 32.21 -4.23 9.01
N GLY A 35 32.12 -4.37 7.69
CA GLY A 35 32.88 -5.31 6.87
C GLY A 35 32.42 -6.77 6.76
N THR A 36 31.53 -7.27 7.62
CA THR A 36 31.15 -8.71 7.61
C THR A 36 29.73 -9.01 7.17
N HIS A 37 28.89 -7.97 7.05
CA HIS A 37 27.56 -8.12 6.47
C HIS A 37 27.60 -7.55 5.07
N GLN A 38 27.58 -8.42 4.06
CA GLN A 38 27.04 -8.02 2.76
C GLN A 38 25.72 -7.28 3.03
N PRO A 39 25.41 -6.20 2.29
CA PRO A 39 24.07 -5.66 2.33
C PRO A 39 23.12 -6.85 2.19
N VAL A 40 22.16 -6.99 3.12
CA VAL A 40 21.03 -7.86 2.86
C VAL A 40 20.34 -7.17 1.69
N GLU A 41 20.78 -7.53 0.49
CA GLU A 41 20.03 -7.27 -0.71
C GLU A 41 18.65 -7.80 -0.38
N GLY A 42 17.67 -6.91 -0.34
CA GLY A 42 16.28 -7.34 -0.46
C GLY A 42 16.20 -8.34 -1.61
N PRO A 43 15.17 -9.22 -1.61
CA PRO A 43 15.07 -10.27 -2.63
C PRO A 43 15.46 -9.69 -3.99
N PRO A 44 16.41 -10.33 -4.71
CA PRO A 44 17.05 -9.73 -5.89
C PRO A 44 15.99 -9.11 -6.80
N PRO A 45 16.29 -8.02 -7.53
CA PRO A 45 15.32 -7.35 -8.40
C PRO A 45 14.73 -8.30 -9.46
N TYR A 46 15.40 -9.43 -9.69
CA TYR A 46 14.87 -10.60 -10.38
C TYR A 46 14.69 -11.74 -9.36
N GLY A 47 13.71 -11.57 -8.47
CA GLY A 47 13.18 -12.68 -7.69
C GLY A 47 12.83 -13.80 -8.65
N ASN A 48 13.01 -15.05 -8.22
CA ASN A 48 12.71 -16.26 -8.99
C ASN A 48 11.60 -15.97 -10.01
N GLU A 49 11.89 -16.08 -11.30
CA GLU A 49 10.98 -15.69 -12.38
C GLU A 49 9.59 -16.30 -12.18
N GLN A 50 9.53 -17.51 -11.60
CA GLN A 50 8.29 -18.18 -11.20
C GLN A 50 7.52 -17.40 -10.13
N VAL A 51 8.19 -16.84 -9.12
CA VAL A 51 7.57 -16.00 -8.09
C VAL A 51 7.03 -14.71 -8.69
N ASN A 52 7.75 -14.08 -9.63
CA ASN A 52 7.26 -12.88 -10.31
C ASN A 52 6.04 -13.18 -11.19
N LEU A 53 6.05 -14.32 -11.90
CA LEU A 53 4.90 -14.79 -12.68
C LEU A 53 3.70 -15.10 -11.78
N ILE A 54 3.93 -15.73 -10.63
CA ILE A 54 2.87 -16.00 -9.63
C ILE A 54 2.32 -14.68 -9.06
N ALA A 55 3.18 -13.71 -8.74
CA ALA A 55 2.76 -12.41 -8.26
C ALA A 55 1.89 -11.68 -9.29
N ALA A 56 2.31 -11.66 -10.56
CA ALA A 56 1.54 -11.08 -11.66
C ALA A 56 0.18 -11.79 -11.87
N GLU A 57 0.14 -13.12 -11.72
CA GLU A 57 -1.11 -13.89 -11.82
C GLU A 57 -2.07 -13.56 -10.66
N ILE A 58 -1.56 -13.46 -9.44
CA ILE A 58 -2.33 -13.06 -8.25
C ILE A 58 -2.89 -11.65 -8.42
N GLU A 59 -2.07 -10.70 -8.88
CA GLU A 59 -2.50 -9.33 -9.12
C GLU A 59 -3.59 -9.26 -10.19
N ARG A 60 -3.47 -10.06 -11.26
CA ARG A 60 -4.51 -10.17 -12.29
C ARG A 60 -5.82 -10.71 -11.71
N GLU A 61 -5.75 -11.80 -10.95
CA GLU A 61 -6.94 -12.43 -10.34
C GLU A 61 -7.65 -11.50 -9.34
N VAL A 62 -6.89 -10.80 -8.49
CA VAL A 62 -7.44 -9.83 -7.53
C VAL A 62 -8.08 -8.65 -8.25
N THR A 63 -7.44 -8.13 -9.31
CA THR A 63 -7.97 -7.04 -10.12
C THR A 63 -9.31 -7.43 -10.76
N ASP A 64 -9.39 -8.62 -11.35
CA ASP A 64 -10.63 -9.15 -11.94
C ASP A 64 -11.73 -9.32 -10.89
N ARG A 65 -11.38 -9.85 -9.71
CA ARG A 65 -12.33 -10.02 -8.60
C ARG A 65 -12.88 -8.69 -8.12
N CYS A 66 -12.03 -7.68 -7.95
CA CYS A 66 -12.42 -6.33 -7.56
C CYS A 66 -13.35 -5.68 -8.58
N ALA A 67 -13.04 -5.79 -9.88
CA ALA A 67 -13.89 -5.26 -10.94
C ALA A 67 -15.30 -5.88 -10.91
N ARG A 68 -15.40 -7.22 -10.77
CA ARG A 68 -16.69 -7.92 -10.66
C ARG A 68 -17.47 -7.53 -9.41
N LEU A 69 -16.79 -7.35 -8.28
CA LEU A 69 -17.42 -6.93 -7.04
C LEU A 69 -18.08 -5.55 -7.20
N VAL A 70 -17.37 -4.61 -7.83
CA VAL A 70 -17.88 -3.26 -8.09
C VAL A 70 -19.05 -3.29 -9.08
N GLU A 71 -18.96 -4.10 -10.14
CA GLU A 71 -20.02 -4.24 -11.14
C GLU A 71 -21.32 -4.84 -10.59
N THR A 72 -21.20 -5.71 -9.60
CA THR A 72 -22.35 -6.40 -8.97
C THR A 72 -22.81 -5.71 -7.69
N TRP A 73 -22.17 -4.60 -7.30
CA TRP A 73 -22.48 -3.92 -6.05
C TRP A 73 -23.91 -3.35 -6.10
N PRO A 74 -24.78 -3.72 -5.14
CA PRO A 74 -26.16 -3.24 -5.14
C PRO A 74 -26.17 -1.74 -4.84
N VAL A 75 -26.68 -0.97 -5.79
CA VAL A 75 -26.98 0.45 -5.60
C VAL A 75 -28.46 0.58 -5.29
N GLY A 76 -28.81 1.33 -4.25
CA GLY A 76 -30.21 1.59 -3.91
C GLY A 76 -30.95 2.18 -5.11
N ALA A 77 -32.22 1.80 -5.29
CA ALA A 77 -33.03 2.32 -6.38
C ALA A 77 -33.11 3.85 -6.31
N GLY A 78 -32.76 4.52 -7.41
CA GLY A 78 -32.80 5.98 -7.53
C GLY A 78 -31.45 6.70 -7.37
N ASP A 79 -30.36 6.01 -7.04
CA ASP A 79 -29.03 6.62 -6.97
C ASP A 79 -28.21 6.39 -8.25
N GLU A 80 -28.59 7.11 -9.31
CA GLU A 80 -27.89 7.03 -10.60
C GLU A 80 -26.45 7.56 -10.54
N ALA A 81 -26.16 8.48 -9.61
CA ALA A 81 -24.83 9.03 -9.42
C ALA A 81 -23.87 7.97 -8.87
N ALA A 82 -24.27 7.24 -7.83
CA ALA A 82 -23.49 6.13 -7.30
C ALA A 82 -23.32 5.00 -8.31
N ALA A 83 -24.36 4.68 -9.09
CA ALA A 83 -24.26 3.69 -10.16
C ALA A 83 -23.27 4.12 -11.27
N GLY A 84 -23.23 5.41 -11.60
CA GLY A 84 -22.22 5.99 -12.51
C GLY A 84 -20.80 5.83 -11.97
N LEU A 85 -20.56 6.22 -10.72
CA LEU A 85 -19.25 6.12 -10.08
C LEU A 85 -18.73 4.68 -10.00
N LEU A 86 -19.60 3.71 -9.71
CA LEU A 86 -19.22 2.29 -9.66
C LEU A 86 -18.86 1.77 -11.06
N ARG A 87 -19.57 2.18 -12.12
CA ARG A 87 -19.20 1.82 -13.50
C ARG A 87 -17.84 2.39 -13.88
N ASP A 88 -17.59 3.66 -13.56
CA ASP A 88 -16.32 4.32 -13.86
C ASP A 88 -15.16 3.67 -13.08
N LEU A 89 -15.40 3.31 -11.81
CA LEU A 89 -14.43 2.61 -10.98
C LEU A 89 -14.12 1.21 -11.52
N ALA A 90 -15.13 0.43 -11.94
CA ALA A 90 -14.92 -0.87 -12.57
C ALA A 90 -14.09 -0.76 -13.87
N GLN A 91 -14.35 0.25 -14.69
CA GLN A 91 -13.54 0.52 -15.88
C GLN A 91 -12.11 0.94 -15.53
N ALA A 92 -11.94 1.76 -14.49
CA ALA A 92 -10.61 2.18 -14.03
C ALA A 92 -9.79 0.97 -13.56
N ILE A 93 -10.37 0.10 -12.73
CA ILE A 93 -9.74 -1.15 -12.26
C ILE A 93 -9.30 -2.01 -13.44
N ARG A 94 -10.16 -2.18 -14.46
CA ARG A 94 -9.85 -2.98 -15.67
C ARG A 94 -8.77 -2.34 -16.57
N ARG A 95 -8.54 -1.03 -16.48
CA ARG A 95 -7.51 -0.30 -17.25
C ARG A 95 -6.16 -0.32 -16.55
N THR A 96 -6.15 -0.45 -15.23
CA THR A 96 -4.92 -0.69 -14.47
C THR A 96 -4.40 -2.07 -14.85
N ARG A 97 -3.42 -2.12 -15.76
CA ARG A 97 -2.68 -3.35 -15.99
C ARG A 97 -1.89 -3.69 -14.71
N PRO A 98 -1.79 -4.98 -14.33
CA PRO A 98 -0.67 -5.42 -13.51
C PRO A 98 0.65 -5.18 -14.26
#